data_AF-A0A938S306-F1
#
_entry.id   AF-A0A938S306-F1
#
_cell.length_a   1.000
_cell.length_b   1.000
_cell.length_c   1.000
_cell.angle_alpha   90.00
_cell.angle_beta   90.00
_cell.angle_gamma   90.00
#
_symmetry.space_group_name_H-M   'P 1'
#
loop_
_entity.id
_entity.type
_entity.pdbx_description
1 polymer ?
#
loop_
_entity_poly.entity_id
_entity_poly.type
_entity_poly.pdbx_seq_one_letter_code
_entity_poly.pdbx_strand_id
1 'polypeptide(L)'
;MWELIRANKRDSVVLMTLMAAVLLVLGLIIGLAAFGPEGGLIGVGVAAVLWLVLTLVSFSSGDQILLAASGARPVTHEVHPQLFNIVEEMKIAAGLPAMPKIYIINDPAPNAFATGRSPQSASLAVTAGLLGRLNRDELQGVVAHEISHILHRDILYVMLAGVMLGGVVLLSQIFLRGMLHGSARSHRRYSSQGRGGGQAQLVMVVIALVAAILAPLMAQLLYFAVSRRREYLADAGAARLTRYPEGLASALEKIAGDPAPQLTTANDATAPMYIVNPFKKRGKMDLSAWTSTHPPIAERVRILRRMSQGASYKDYAQAFTAVTHSRNPVPGAALTAEAVPLRSAQAEGTQPQKLPAQVHQIGDIMRKVNGFVFLTCACGLKIKVPPEFRAPTVQCPRCRRTLPLQAPSRQQTPAG
;
A
#
# COMPACT_ATOMS: atom_id res chain seq x y z
N MET A 1 16.62 -17.12 2.59
CA MET A 1 15.87 -15.84 2.68
C MET A 1 16.68 -14.67 3.28
N TRP A 2 17.69 -14.90 4.14
CA TRP A 2 18.53 -13.83 4.70
C TRP A 2 19.20 -12.90 3.69
N GLU A 3 19.55 -13.41 2.50
CA GLU A 3 20.09 -12.61 1.39
C GLU A 3 19.14 -11.52 0.93
N LEU A 4 17.83 -11.81 0.84
CA LEU A 4 16.80 -10.84 0.44
C LEU A 4 16.66 -9.74 1.48
N ILE A 5 16.62 -10.12 2.76
CA ILE A 5 16.58 -9.16 3.87
C ILE A 5 17.81 -8.24 3.83
N ARG A 6 19.00 -8.78 3.58
CA ARG A 6 20.24 -8.01 3.48
C ARG A 6 20.24 -7.08 2.28
N ALA A 7 19.82 -7.57 1.11
CA ALA A 7 19.69 -6.77 -0.10
C ALA A 7 18.72 -5.60 0.14
N ASN A 8 17.54 -5.86 0.71
CA ASN A 8 16.51 -4.85 0.97
C ASN A 8 16.96 -3.76 1.95
N LYS A 9 17.70 -4.14 2.99
CA LYS A 9 18.32 -3.16 3.89
C LYS A 9 19.33 -2.28 3.16
N ARG A 10 20.20 -2.87 2.33
CA ARG A 10 21.17 -2.13 1.52
C ARG A 10 20.46 -1.21 0.54
N ASP A 11 19.45 -1.70 -0.17
CA ASP A 11 18.71 -0.93 -1.17
C ASP A 11 17.96 0.24 -0.51
N SER A 12 17.47 0.06 0.72
CA SER A 12 16.92 1.16 1.53
C SER A 12 17.97 2.23 1.83
N VAL A 13 19.19 1.85 2.24
CA VAL A 13 20.28 2.81 2.48
C VAL A 13 20.69 3.52 1.18
N VAL A 14 20.78 2.78 0.08
CA VAL A 14 21.08 3.34 -1.25
C VAL A 14 20.01 4.34 -1.67
N LEU A 15 18.72 4.03 -1.46
CA LEU A 15 17.61 4.95 -1.70
C LEU A 15 17.77 6.25 -0.89
N MET A 16 18.00 6.14 0.43
CA MET A 16 18.15 7.29 1.31
C MET A 16 19.32 8.19 0.90
N THR A 17 20.45 7.58 0.55
CA THR A 17 21.69 8.29 0.17
C THR A 17 21.58 8.93 -1.22
N LEU A 18 21.00 8.23 -2.19
CA LEU A 18 20.71 8.79 -3.50
C LEU A 18 19.74 9.98 -3.40
N MET A 19 18.71 9.86 -2.56
CA MET A 19 17.79 10.97 -2.30
C MET A 19 18.49 12.16 -1.67
N ALA A 20 19.39 11.92 -0.72
CA ALA A 20 20.21 12.98 -0.12
C ALA A 20 20.99 13.71 -1.22
N ALA A 21 21.76 12.98 -2.03
CA ALA A 21 22.55 13.54 -3.10
C ALA A 21 21.71 14.38 -4.07
N VAL A 22 20.56 13.86 -4.48
CA VAL A 22 19.61 14.57 -5.35
C VAL A 22 19.12 15.86 -4.69
N LEU A 23 18.61 15.82 -3.46
CA LEU A 23 18.12 17.02 -2.77
C LEU A 23 19.22 18.06 -2.55
N LEU A 24 20.44 17.66 -2.22
CA LEU A 24 21.57 18.57 -2.02
C LEU A 24 21.99 19.25 -3.33
N VAL A 25 22.06 18.49 -4.44
CA VAL A 25 22.34 19.06 -5.77
C VAL A 25 21.24 20.05 -6.17
N LEU A 26 19.98 19.73 -5.91
CA LEU A 26 18.88 20.65 -6.14
C LEU A 26 18.96 21.90 -5.27
N GLY A 27 19.25 21.73 -3.98
CA GLY A 27 19.48 22.82 -3.05
C GLY A 27 20.56 23.76 -3.54
N LEU A 28 21.69 23.21 -4.02
CA LEU A 28 22.79 23.98 -4.61
C LEU A 28 22.32 24.79 -5.81
N ILE A 29 21.65 24.14 -6.78
CA ILE A 29 21.20 24.77 -8.03
C ILE A 29 20.18 25.90 -7.74
N ILE A 30 19.18 25.60 -6.90
CA ILE A 30 18.13 26.57 -6.53
C ILE A 30 18.75 27.72 -5.73
N GLY A 31 19.65 27.43 -4.80
CA GLY A 31 20.36 28.42 -4.01
C GLY A 31 21.18 29.38 -4.87
N LEU A 32 21.97 28.83 -5.81
CA LEU A 32 22.75 29.61 -6.77
C LEU A 32 21.87 30.50 -7.65
N ALA A 33 20.74 29.97 -8.13
CA ALA A 33 19.81 30.73 -8.97
C ALA A 33 19.13 31.86 -8.19
N ALA A 34 18.68 31.58 -6.95
CA ALA A 34 17.89 32.52 -6.15
C ALA A 34 18.73 33.64 -5.53
N PHE A 35 19.92 33.33 -5.00
CA PHE A 35 20.72 34.28 -4.21
C PHE A 35 22.16 34.48 -4.73
N GLY A 36 22.48 33.98 -5.93
CA GLY A 36 23.81 34.11 -6.52
C GLY A 36 24.85 33.16 -5.89
N PRO A 37 26.16 33.43 -6.06
CA PRO A 37 27.24 32.50 -5.67
C PRO A 37 27.20 32.08 -4.19
N GLU A 38 26.87 32.98 -3.28
CA GLU A 38 26.75 32.68 -1.84
C GLU A 38 25.46 31.90 -1.49
N GLY A 39 24.45 31.99 -2.36
CA GLY A 39 23.20 31.28 -2.23
C GLY A 39 23.32 29.77 -2.31
N GLY A 40 24.33 29.26 -3.01
CA GLY A 40 24.55 27.83 -3.20
C GLY A 40 24.72 27.08 -1.87
N LEU A 41 25.56 27.60 -0.97
CA LEU A 41 25.80 27.00 0.35
C LEU A 41 24.56 27.05 1.23
N ILE A 42 23.82 28.16 1.19
CA ILE A 42 22.54 28.31 1.92
C ILE A 42 21.53 27.27 1.41
N GLY A 43 21.43 27.11 0.09
CA GLY A 43 20.53 26.13 -0.54
C GLY A 43 20.87 24.69 -0.19
N VAL A 44 22.17 24.33 -0.15
CA VAL A 44 22.64 23.01 0.33
C VAL A 44 22.27 22.81 1.80
N GLY A 45 22.51 23.80 2.66
CA GLY A 45 22.16 23.73 4.09
C GLY A 45 20.67 23.49 4.32
N VAL A 46 19.81 24.24 3.62
CA VAL A 46 18.35 24.04 3.66
C VAL A 46 17.95 22.66 3.16
N ALA A 47 18.52 22.19 2.04
CA ALA A 47 18.24 20.87 1.51
C ALA A 47 18.69 19.73 2.45
N ALA A 48 19.82 19.90 3.14
CA ALA A 48 20.30 18.93 4.13
C ALA A 48 19.34 18.83 5.33
N VAL A 49 18.87 19.96 5.85
CA VAL A 49 17.88 20.00 6.93
C VAL A 49 16.57 19.34 6.47
N LEU A 50 16.10 19.68 5.27
CA LEU A 50 14.89 19.10 4.70
C LEU A 50 15.00 17.58 4.54
N TRP A 51 16.12 17.09 3.98
CA TRP A 51 16.38 15.66 3.84
C TRP A 51 16.42 14.96 5.21
N LEU A 52 17.08 15.57 6.21
CA LEU A 52 17.14 15.03 7.56
C LEU A 52 15.74 14.92 8.17
N VAL A 53 14.93 15.97 8.07
CA VAL A 53 13.54 15.96 8.55
C VAL A 53 12.72 14.91 7.83
N LEU A 54 12.78 14.84 6.50
CA LEU A 54 12.05 13.84 5.71
C LEU A 54 12.47 12.42 6.09
N THR A 55 13.75 12.20 6.32
CA THR A 55 14.30 10.92 6.79
C THR A 55 13.74 10.55 8.16
N LEU A 56 13.84 11.45 9.13
CA LEU A 56 13.34 11.23 10.49
C LEU A 56 11.84 10.93 10.49
N VAL A 57 11.06 11.70 9.74
CA VAL A 57 9.61 11.51 9.59
C VAL A 57 9.28 10.17 8.93
N SER A 58 10.00 9.79 7.88
CA SER A 58 9.78 8.50 7.20
C SER A 58 10.06 7.32 8.15
N PHE A 59 11.13 7.40 8.94
CA PHE A 59 11.46 6.35 9.90
C PHE A 59 10.64 6.37 11.18
N SER A 60 10.04 7.48 11.61
CA SER A 60 9.23 7.52 12.83
C SER A 60 7.75 7.26 12.55
N SER A 61 7.22 7.84 11.49
CA SER A 61 5.77 7.93 11.23
C SER A 61 5.40 7.56 9.79
N GLY A 62 6.32 7.04 8.98
CA GLY A 62 6.06 6.75 7.56
C GLY A 62 4.90 5.77 7.33
N ASP A 63 4.77 4.75 8.17
CA ASP A 63 3.63 3.82 8.14
C ASP A 63 2.30 4.54 8.42
N GLN A 64 2.27 5.41 9.42
CA GLN A 64 1.07 6.18 9.76
C GLN A 64 0.70 7.18 8.67
N ILE A 65 1.68 7.82 8.04
CA ILE A 65 1.45 8.74 6.90
C ILE A 65 0.77 8.01 5.75
N LEU A 66 1.26 6.82 5.40
CA LEU A 66 0.71 6.01 4.31
C LEU A 66 -0.68 5.47 4.65
N LEU A 67 -0.89 4.99 5.87
CA LEU A 67 -2.20 4.54 6.35
C LEU A 67 -3.21 5.69 6.34
N ALA A 68 -2.83 6.87 6.83
CA ALA A 68 -3.67 8.06 6.83
C ALA A 68 -3.98 8.54 5.40
N ALA A 69 -3.00 8.55 4.50
CA ALA A 69 -3.18 8.92 3.11
C ALA A 69 -4.17 7.99 2.38
N SER A 70 -4.19 6.71 2.74
CA SER A 70 -5.15 5.73 2.19
C SER A 70 -6.53 5.74 2.88
N GLY A 71 -6.73 6.55 3.93
CA GLY A 71 -7.97 6.56 4.71
C GLY A 71 -8.20 5.26 5.51
N ALA A 72 -7.12 4.53 5.81
CA ALA A 72 -7.17 3.27 6.53
C ALA A 72 -7.62 3.48 7.99
N ARG A 73 -8.56 2.67 8.45
CA ARG A 73 -9.08 2.70 9.82
C ARG A 73 -8.65 1.45 10.58
N PRO A 74 -8.11 1.58 11.81
CA PRO A 74 -7.73 0.42 12.60
C PRO A 74 -8.97 -0.40 12.92
N VAL A 75 -8.82 -1.72 12.89
CA VAL A 75 -9.89 -2.65 13.25
C VAL A 75 -9.45 -3.57 14.37
N THR A 76 -10.42 -4.09 15.13
CA THR A 76 -10.21 -5.10 16.17
C THR A 76 -10.82 -6.44 15.74
N HIS A 77 -10.49 -7.50 16.48
CA HIS A 77 -11.04 -8.84 16.24
C HIS A 77 -12.57 -8.84 16.14
N GLU A 78 -13.23 -8.07 17.02
CA GLU A 78 -14.68 -7.92 17.04
C GLU A 78 -15.26 -7.38 15.74
N VAL A 79 -14.53 -6.52 15.01
CA VAL A 79 -14.99 -5.91 13.76
C VAL A 79 -15.03 -6.95 12.64
N HIS A 80 -13.93 -7.65 12.40
CA HIS A 80 -13.83 -8.65 11.33
C HIS A 80 -13.03 -9.89 11.78
N PRO A 81 -13.65 -10.83 12.53
CA PRO A 81 -12.96 -11.97 13.14
C PRO A 81 -12.19 -12.83 12.12
N GLN A 82 -12.78 -13.07 10.94
CA GLN A 82 -12.15 -13.87 9.89
C GLN A 82 -10.83 -13.27 9.39
N LEU A 83 -10.74 -11.94 9.29
CA LEU A 83 -9.52 -11.27 8.81
C LEU A 83 -8.43 -11.38 9.88
N PHE A 84 -8.80 -11.17 11.15
CA PHE A 84 -7.89 -11.35 12.28
C PHE A 84 -7.35 -12.77 12.36
N ASN A 85 -8.21 -13.78 12.27
CA ASN A 85 -7.81 -15.19 12.32
C ASN A 85 -6.86 -15.52 11.17
N ILE A 86 -7.15 -15.05 9.94
CA ILE A 86 -6.26 -15.25 8.78
C ILE A 86 -4.90 -14.60 9.00
N VAL A 87 -4.86 -13.35 9.47
CA VAL A 87 -3.59 -12.65 9.72
C VAL A 87 -2.80 -13.35 10.85
N GLU A 88 -3.48 -13.86 11.87
CA GLU A 88 -2.86 -14.60 12.97
C GLU A 88 -2.28 -15.94 12.49
N GLU A 89 -3.04 -16.70 11.70
CA GLU A 89 -2.57 -17.92 11.04
C GLU A 89 -1.31 -17.67 10.21
N MET A 90 -1.30 -16.60 9.41
CA MET A 90 -0.14 -16.26 8.58
C MET A 90 1.04 -15.73 9.40
N LYS A 91 0.78 -15.00 10.50
CA LYS A 91 1.81 -14.61 11.47
C LYS A 91 2.50 -15.83 12.07
N ILE A 92 1.73 -16.84 12.46
CA ILE A 92 2.26 -18.11 13.00
C ILE A 92 3.05 -18.84 11.93
N ALA A 93 2.47 -19.03 10.74
CA ALA A 93 3.11 -19.74 9.63
C ALA A 93 4.43 -19.08 9.19
N ALA A 94 4.50 -17.74 9.19
CA ALA A 94 5.69 -16.98 8.83
C ALA A 94 6.68 -16.81 10.00
N GLY A 95 6.32 -17.20 11.22
CA GLY A 95 7.13 -17.00 12.41
C GLY A 95 7.38 -15.52 12.72
N LEU A 96 6.42 -14.63 12.46
CA LEU A 96 6.60 -13.21 12.73
C LEU A 96 6.66 -12.96 14.26
N PRO A 97 7.51 -12.02 14.71
CA PRO A 97 7.70 -11.74 16.13
C PRO A 97 6.49 -11.05 16.77
N ALA A 98 5.70 -10.32 15.99
CA ALA A 98 4.55 -9.56 16.45
C ALA A 98 3.38 -9.71 15.48
N MET A 99 2.16 -9.50 15.97
CA MET A 99 0.96 -9.43 15.16
C MET A 99 0.94 -8.11 14.37
N PRO A 100 0.83 -8.13 13.03
CA PRO A 100 0.68 -6.88 12.27
C PRO A 100 -0.60 -6.15 12.69
N LYS A 101 -0.53 -4.82 12.77
CA LYS A 101 -1.71 -3.99 13.02
C LYS A 101 -2.64 -4.04 11.81
N ILE A 102 -3.90 -4.37 12.01
CA ILE A 102 -4.85 -4.58 10.91
C ILE A 102 -5.70 -3.33 10.70
N TYR A 103 -5.83 -2.92 9.44
CA TYR A 103 -6.63 -1.79 9.01
C TYR A 103 -7.60 -2.17 7.89
N ILE A 104 -8.74 -1.49 7.84
CA ILE A 104 -9.68 -1.55 6.71
C ILE A 104 -9.76 -0.19 6.02
N ILE A 105 -9.66 -0.19 4.69
CA ILE A 105 -9.84 0.99 3.84
C ILE A 105 -11.25 1.00 3.25
N ASN A 106 -11.91 2.15 3.36
CA ASN A 106 -13.24 2.36 2.77
C ASN A 106 -13.17 2.59 1.26
N ASP A 107 -12.81 1.58 0.50
CA ASP A 107 -12.78 1.64 -0.96
C ASP A 107 -13.42 0.38 -1.56
N PRO A 108 -14.34 0.50 -2.54
CA PRO A 108 -14.95 -0.63 -3.21
C PRO A 108 -14.00 -1.35 -4.18
N ALA A 109 -12.90 -0.73 -4.60
CA ALA A 109 -11.91 -1.35 -5.47
C ALA A 109 -11.01 -2.31 -4.66
N PRO A 110 -10.87 -3.57 -5.11
CA PRO A 110 -10.21 -4.60 -4.32
C PRO A 110 -8.70 -4.41 -4.32
N ASN A 111 -8.15 -4.14 -3.15
CA ASN A 111 -6.73 -4.05 -2.91
C ASN A 111 -6.34 -4.35 -1.46
N ALA A 112 -5.04 -4.58 -1.26
CA ALA A 112 -4.40 -4.73 0.04
C ALA A 112 -2.94 -4.24 -0.08
N PHE A 113 -2.35 -3.86 1.06
CA PHE A 113 -0.92 -3.60 1.17
C PHE A 113 -0.43 -3.79 2.61
N ALA A 114 0.85 -4.10 2.76
CA ALA A 114 1.58 -4.02 4.03
C ALA A 114 2.54 -2.82 4.06
N THR A 115 2.71 -2.22 5.24
CA THR A 115 3.67 -1.14 5.49
C THR A 115 4.29 -1.28 6.87
N GLY A 116 5.37 -0.56 7.12
CA GLY A 116 6.07 -0.59 8.40
C GLY A 116 7.59 -0.59 8.25
N ARG A 117 8.27 -0.39 9.37
CA ARG A 117 9.75 -0.31 9.40
C ARG A 117 10.40 -1.68 9.59
N SER A 118 9.68 -2.58 10.23
CA SER A 118 10.18 -3.87 10.68
C SER A 118 9.03 -4.86 10.87
N PRO A 119 9.29 -6.17 10.88
CA PRO A 119 8.30 -7.18 11.23
C PRO A 119 7.63 -6.98 12.60
N GLN A 120 8.31 -6.32 13.55
CA GLN A 120 7.78 -6.01 14.88
C GLN A 120 6.76 -4.88 14.88
N SER A 121 6.83 -3.99 13.89
CA SER A 121 6.01 -2.78 13.77
C SER A 121 5.27 -2.70 12.45
N ALA A 122 4.93 -3.85 11.88
CA ALA A 122 4.24 -3.94 10.60
C ALA A 122 2.74 -3.67 10.75
N SER A 123 2.16 -3.12 9.69
CA SER A 123 0.75 -2.87 9.53
C SER A 123 0.28 -3.47 8.22
N LEU A 124 -0.95 -4.00 8.19
CA LEU A 124 -1.59 -4.59 7.02
C LEU A 124 -2.94 -3.92 6.82
N ALA A 125 -3.17 -3.37 5.63
CA ALA A 125 -4.41 -2.71 5.26
C ALA A 125 -5.11 -3.46 4.15
N VAL A 126 -6.42 -3.68 4.30
CA VAL A 126 -7.26 -4.35 3.30
C VAL A 126 -8.45 -3.46 2.96
N THR A 127 -8.77 -3.35 1.68
CA THR A 127 -9.98 -2.62 1.25
C THR A 127 -11.25 -3.40 1.55
N ALA A 128 -12.35 -2.69 1.84
CA ALA A 128 -13.66 -3.31 2.00
C ALA A 128 -14.11 -4.03 0.73
N GLY A 129 -13.76 -3.50 -0.45
CA GLY A 129 -13.98 -4.15 -1.75
C GLY A 129 -13.35 -5.54 -1.85
N LEU A 130 -12.12 -5.71 -1.36
CA LEU A 130 -11.45 -7.01 -1.36
C LEU A 130 -12.12 -8.00 -0.39
N LEU A 131 -12.46 -7.55 0.82
CA LEU A 131 -13.16 -8.37 1.82
C LEU A 131 -14.55 -8.84 1.37
N GLY A 132 -15.26 -8.03 0.58
CA GLY A 132 -16.58 -8.38 0.04
C GLY A 132 -16.54 -9.32 -1.17
N ARG A 133 -15.36 -9.63 -1.72
CA ARG A 133 -15.22 -10.39 -2.98
C ARG A 133 -14.49 -11.70 -2.84
N LEU A 134 -13.51 -11.74 -1.95
CA LEU A 134 -12.70 -12.93 -1.74
C LEU A 134 -13.35 -13.85 -0.72
N ASN A 135 -13.28 -15.15 -0.99
CA ASN A 135 -13.57 -16.15 0.03
C ASN A 135 -12.39 -16.25 1.02
N ARG A 136 -12.53 -17.11 2.03
CA ARG A 136 -11.53 -17.29 3.09
C ARG A 136 -10.14 -17.68 2.54
N ASP A 137 -10.08 -18.69 1.67
CA ASP A 137 -8.83 -19.22 1.12
C ASP A 137 -8.13 -18.20 0.21
N GLU A 138 -8.91 -17.44 -0.56
CA GLU A 138 -8.42 -16.35 -1.40
C GLU A 138 -7.88 -15.18 -0.59
N LEU A 139 -8.62 -14.76 0.44
CA LEU A 139 -8.17 -13.73 1.38
C LEU A 139 -6.91 -14.19 2.12
N GLN A 140 -6.83 -15.46 2.52
CA GLN A 140 -5.62 -16.02 3.12
C GLN A 140 -4.43 -15.99 2.15
N GLY A 141 -4.65 -16.29 0.87
CA GLY A 141 -3.63 -16.15 -0.17
C GLY A 141 -3.09 -14.73 -0.31
N VAL A 142 -3.99 -13.73 -0.38
CA VAL A 142 -3.61 -12.30 -0.44
C VAL A 142 -2.89 -11.86 0.83
N VAL A 143 -3.41 -12.21 2.00
CA VAL A 143 -2.74 -11.88 3.28
C VAL A 143 -1.37 -12.54 3.36
N ALA A 144 -1.22 -13.79 2.93
CA ALA A 144 0.08 -14.46 2.91
C ALA A 144 1.09 -13.79 1.97
N HIS A 145 0.63 -13.21 0.86
CA HIS A 145 1.45 -12.41 -0.04
C HIS A 145 1.95 -11.14 0.68
N GLU A 146 1.05 -10.39 1.33
CA GLU A 146 1.42 -9.21 2.10
C GLU A 146 2.34 -9.53 3.30
N ILE A 147 2.09 -10.64 4.00
CA ILE A 147 2.95 -11.14 5.07
C ILE A 147 4.33 -11.52 4.54
N SER A 148 4.44 -12.02 3.30
CA SER A 148 5.73 -12.33 2.68
C SER A 148 6.56 -11.06 2.44
N HIS A 149 5.93 -9.94 2.07
CA HIS A 149 6.62 -8.64 2.01
C HIS A 149 7.14 -8.18 3.38
N ILE A 150 6.37 -8.42 4.45
CA ILE A 150 6.83 -8.15 5.82
C ILE A 150 8.05 -9.01 6.16
N LEU A 151 7.98 -10.31 5.89
CA LEU A 151 9.04 -11.28 6.16
C LEU A 151 10.34 -10.93 5.41
N HIS A 152 10.22 -10.51 4.15
CA HIS A 152 11.38 -10.15 3.31
C HIS A 152 11.91 -8.74 3.62
N ARG A 153 11.23 -7.95 4.45
CA ARG A 153 11.48 -6.53 4.69
C ARG A 153 11.35 -5.64 3.44
N ASP A 154 10.46 -6.01 2.52
CA ASP A 154 10.10 -5.15 1.40
C ASP A 154 9.36 -3.90 1.89
N ILE A 155 8.55 -4.05 2.95
CA ILE A 155 7.72 -2.98 3.54
C ILE A 155 8.50 -1.71 3.91
N LEU A 156 9.75 -1.83 4.37
CA LEU A 156 10.58 -0.68 4.75
C LEU A 156 10.97 0.12 3.51
N TYR A 157 11.49 -0.59 2.50
CA TYR A 157 11.98 0.02 1.27
C TYR A 157 10.86 0.73 0.52
N VAL A 158 9.73 0.04 0.36
CA VAL A 158 8.53 0.57 -0.30
C VAL A 158 7.94 1.75 0.48
N MET A 159 7.90 1.68 1.82
CA MET A 159 7.44 2.79 2.66
C MET A 159 8.33 4.03 2.52
N LEU A 160 9.65 3.88 2.61
CA LEU A 160 10.59 4.99 2.45
C LEU A 160 10.43 5.63 1.06
N ALA A 161 10.35 4.81 0.01
CA ALA A 161 10.14 5.31 -1.35
C ALA A 161 8.82 6.08 -1.51
N GLY A 162 7.71 5.56 -0.97
CA GLY A 162 6.39 6.17 -1.03
C GLY A 162 6.32 7.50 -0.27
N VAL A 163 6.80 7.54 0.98
CA VAL A 163 6.80 8.77 1.80
C VAL A 163 7.69 9.84 1.18
N MET A 164 8.86 9.45 0.67
CA MET A 164 9.75 10.39 -0.02
C MET A 164 9.14 10.96 -1.28
N LEU A 165 8.52 10.12 -2.12
CA LEU A 165 7.82 10.62 -3.30
C LEU A 165 6.71 11.58 -2.90
N GLY A 166 5.87 11.18 -1.94
CA GLY A 166 4.79 12.03 -1.44
C GLY A 166 5.30 13.39 -0.94
N GLY A 167 6.43 13.39 -0.22
CA GLY A 167 7.12 14.60 0.22
C GLY A 167 7.58 15.48 -0.94
N VAL A 168 8.23 14.90 -1.95
CA VAL A 168 8.69 15.64 -3.15
C VAL A 168 7.51 16.22 -3.93
N VAL A 169 6.43 15.45 -4.13
CA VAL A 169 5.21 15.91 -4.80
C VAL A 169 4.57 17.06 -4.03
N LEU A 170 4.47 16.95 -2.71
CA LEU A 170 3.94 18.01 -1.86
C LEU A 170 4.80 19.29 -1.95
N LEU A 171 6.12 19.16 -1.88
CA LEU A 171 7.05 20.28 -2.03
C LEU A 171 6.92 20.96 -3.39
N SER A 172 6.83 20.17 -4.47
CA SER A 172 6.60 20.67 -5.82
C SER A 172 5.28 21.44 -5.91
N GLN A 173 4.20 20.93 -5.33
CA GLN A 173 2.90 21.62 -5.30
C GLN A 173 2.94 22.92 -4.49
N ILE A 174 3.57 22.92 -3.31
CA ILE A 174 3.74 24.12 -2.48
C ILE A 174 4.55 25.18 -3.26
N PHE A 175 5.64 24.76 -3.89
CA PHE A 175 6.48 25.62 -4.70
C PHE A 175 5.71 26.23 -5.88
N LEU A 176 5.05 25.41 -6.70
CA LEU A 176 4.26 25.86 -7.85
C LEU A 176 3.14 26.81 -7.44
N ARG A 177 2.42 26.50 -6.34
CA ARG A 177 1.39 27.39 -5.79
C ARG A 177 1.98 28.69 -5.28
N GLY A 178 3.13 28.66 -4.61
CA GLY A 178 3.86 29.84 -4.14
C GLY A 178 4.28 30.75 -5.29
N MET A 179 4.75 30.17 -6.40
CA MET A 179 5.13 30.88 -7.62
C MET A 179 3.92 31.56 -8.28
N LEU A 180 2.78 30.85 -8.40
CA LEU A 180 1.55 31.40 -8.98
C LEU A 180 0.98 32.54 -8.13
N HIS A 181 0.96 32.41 -6.79
CA HIS A 181 0.48 33.46 -5.89
C HIS A 181 1.47 34.64 -5.79
N GLY A 182 2.78 34.39 -5.92
CA GLY A 182 3.80 35.43 -6.02
C GLY A 182 3.72 36.22 -7.34
N SER A 183 3.48 35.52 -8.44
CA SER A 183 3.26 36.10 -9.78
C SER A 183 1.96 36.93 -9.85
N ALA A 184 0.88 36.46 -9.21
CA ALA A 184 -0.39 37.20 -9.15
C ALA A 184 -0.30 38.50 -8.32
N ARG A 185 0.66 38.60 -7.38
CA ARG A 185 0.97 39.85 -6.66
C ARG A 185 1.93 40.77 -7.43
N SER A 186 2.63 40.26 -8.44
CA SER A 186 3.58 41.02 -9.26
C SER A 186 2.91 41.79 -10.40
N HIS A 187 1.76 41.32 -10.91
CA HIS A 187 1.01 42.01 -11.98
C HIS A 187 0.43 43.39 -11.63
N ARG A 188 0.64 43.91 -10.41
CA ARG A 188 0.24 45.28 -9.99
C ARG A 188 1.37 46.29 -9.87
N ARG A 189 2.59 46.00 -10.33
CA ARG A 189 3.66 47.01 -10.44
C ARG A 189 4.25 47.04 -11.85
N TYR A 190 3.50 47.64 -12.77
CA TYR A 190 4.05 48.18 -14.01
C TYR A 190 4.50 49.61 -13.74
N SER A 191 5.78 49.82 -13.44
CA SER A 191 6.49 51.06 -13.78
C SER A 191 8.00 50.93 -13.53
N SER A 192 8.73 51.44 -14.53
CA SER A 192 10.16 51.75 -14.58
C SER A 192 11.17 50.62 -14.40
N GLN A 193 11.66 50.13 -15.54
CA GLN A 193 13.08 50.20 -15.92
C GLN A 193 14.09 49.92 -14.79
N GLY A 194 14.41 48.63 -14.61
CA GLY A 194 15.55 48.17 -13.83
C GLY A 194 15.91 46.74 -14.23
N ARG A 195 17.20 46.46 -14.41
CA ARG A 195 17.82 45.22 -14.93
C ARG A 195 17.55 43.91 -14.15
N GLY A 196 16.45 43.80 -13.38
CA GLY A 196 16.16 42.69 -12.45
C GLY A 196 15.22 41.59 -12.96
N GLY A 197 14.61 41.73 -14.15
CA GLY A 197 13.64 40.75 -14.68
C GLY A 197 14.27 39.41 -15.14
N GLY A 198 15.55 39.43 -15.50
CA GLY A 198 16.27 38.24 -15.98
C GLY A 198 16.46 37.18 -14.89
N GLN A 199 16.72 37.60 -13.65
CA GLN A 199 17.00 36.67 -12.54
C GLN A 199 15.76 35.87 -12.14
N ALA A 200 14.58 36.49 -12.07
CA ALA A 200 13.33 35.79 -11.77
C ALA A 200 12.95 34.78 -12.87
N GLN A 201 13.18 35.14 -14.14
CA GLN A 201 12.95 34.24 -15.27
C GLN A 201 13.99 33.10 -15.34
N LEU A 202 15.25 33.38 -14.97
CA LEU A 202 16.32 32.38 -14.91
C LEU A 202 16.08 31.39 -13.77
N VAL A 203 15.62 31.86 -12.60
CA VAL A 203 15.19 31.01 -11.47
C VAL A 203 14.02 30.11 -11.91
N MET A 204 13.04 30.65 -12.64
CA MET A 204 11.89 29.88 -13.11
C MET A 204 12.29 28.80 -14.12
N VAL A 205 13.21 29.11 -15.05
CA VAL A 205 13.75 28.16 -16.03
C VAL A 205 14.60 27.09 -15.36
N VAL A 206 15.45 27.46 -14.40
CA VAL A 206 16.28 26.52 -13.63
C VAL A 206 15.41 25.57 -12.82
N ILE A 207 14.32 26.05 -12.22
CA ILE A 207 13.41 25.21 -11.44
C ILE A 207 12.56 24.32 -12.35
N ALA A 208 12.12 24.81 -13.51
CA ALA A 208 11.45 23.99 -14.50
C ALA A 208 12.37 22.87 -15.04
N LEU A 209 13.65 23.18 -15.26
CA LEU A 209 14.67 22.22 -15.68
C LEU A 209 14.95 21.18 -14.58
N VAL A 210 15.07 21.63 -13.33
CA VAL A 210 15.19 20.79 -12.14
C VAL A 210 14.01 19.84 -12.02
N ALA A 211 12.77 20.34 -12.12
CA ALA A 211 11.57 19.51 -12.04
C ALA A 211 11.48 18.52 -13.21
N ALA A 212 11.88 18.93 -14.42
CA ALA A 212 11.92 18.08 -15.60
C ALA A 212 12.96 16.94 -15.49
N ILE A 213 14.04 17.13 -14.74
CA ILE A 213 15.06 16.11 -14.47
C ILE A 213 14.69 15.26 -13.25
N LEU A 214 14.13 15.88 -12.20
CA LEU A 214 13.81 15.23 -10.94
C LEU A 214 12.62 14.28 -11.07
N ALA A 215 11.58 14.67 -11.80
CA ALA A 215 10.38 13.85 -11.99
C ALA A 215 10.69 12.47 -12.60
N PRO A 216 11.44 12.34 -13.71
CA PRO A 216 11.81 11.03 -14.26
C PRO A 216 12.78 10.26 -13.35
N LEU A 217 13.73 10.92 -12.68
CA LEU A 217 14.61 10.26 -11.71
C LEU A 217 13.83 9.65 -10.54
N MET A 218 12.85 10.39 -10.02
CA MET A 218 11.95 9.94 -8.95
C MET A 218 11.03 8.81 -9.41
N ALA A 219 10.47 8.91 -10.63
CA ALA A 219 9.70 7.84 -11.25
C ALA A 219 10.52 6.55 -11.40
N GLN A 220 11.80 6.68 -11.75
CA GLN A 220 12.70 5.54 -11.91
C GLN A 220 13.11 4.93 -10.57
N LEU A 221 13.30 5.77 -9.54
CA LEU A 221 13.47 5.35 -8.15
C LEU A 221 12.26 4.56 -7.62
N LEU A 222 11.03 4.97 -7.95
CA LEU A 222 9.80 4.21 -7.65
C LEU A 222 9.71 2.91 -8.44
N TYR A 223 10.15 2.93 -9.70
CA TYR A 223 10.20 1.73 -10.52
C TYR A 223 11.19 0.70 -9.95
N PHE A 224 12.29 1.14 -9.34
CA PHE A 224 13.16 0.25 -8.57
C PHE A 224 12.56 -0.15 -7.22
N ALA A 225 11.72 0.72 -6.62
CA ALA A 225 11.00 0.45 -5.37
C ALA A 225 10.12 -0.81 -5.47
N VAL A 226 9.46 -0.99 -6.62
CA VAL A 226 8.64 -2.17 -6.94
C VAL A 226 9.35 -3.01 -7.99
N SER A 227 10.14 -3.97 -7.54
CA SER A 227 10.71 -4.94 -8.45
C SER A 227 9.72 -6.07 -8.71
N ARG A 228 9.47 -6.40 -9.98
CA ARG A 228 8.76 -7.63 -10.37
C ARG A 228 9.31 -8.88 -9.67
N ARG A 229 10.62 -8.89 -9.38
CA ARG A 229 11.28 -9.95 -8.61
C ARG A 229 10.69 -10.10 -7.20
N ARG A 230 10.40 -9.00 -6.51
CA ARG A 230 9.83 -9.00 -5.14
C ARG A 230 8.43 -9.59 -5.15
N GLU A 231 7.62 -9.22 -6.14
CA GLU A 231 6.26 -9.75 -6.34
C GLU A 231 6.27 -11.28 -6.52
N TYR A 232 7.12 -11.81 -7.40
CA TYR A 232 7.23 -13.26 -7.57
C TYR A 232 7.75 -13.98 -6.32
N LEU A 233 8.61 -13.33 -5.53
CA LEU A 233 9.09 -13.89 -4.26
C LEU A 233 8.00 -13.88 -3.20
N ALA A 234 7.15 -12.85 -3.18
CA ALA A 234 5.98 -12.79 -2.33
C ALA A 234 4.92 -13.81 -2.74
N ASP A 235 4.72 -14.08 -4.03
CA ASP A 235 3.89 -15.18 -4.53
C ASP A 235 4.42 -16.54 -4.06
N ALA A 236 5.73 -16.77 -4.17
CA ALA A 236 6.36 -17.99 -3.68
C ALA A 236 6.21 -18.15 -2.16
N GLY A 237 6.34 -17.05 -1.42
CA GLY A 237 6.10 -16.99 0.02
C GLY A 237 4.65 -17.31 0.37
N ALA A 238 3.69 -16.70 -0.32
CA ALA A 238 2.27 -16.94 -0.12
C ALA A 238 1.89 -18.40 -0.36
N ALA A 239 2.36 -18.99 -1.47
CA ALA A 239 2.17 -20.40 -1.79
C ALA A 239 2.70 -21.30 -0.67
N ARG A 240 3.93 -21.04 -0.18
CA ARG A 240 4.57 -21.81 0.89
C ARG A 240 3.86 -21.67 2.23
N LEU A 241 3.50 -20.44 2.63
CA LEU A 241 2.87 -20.14 3.92
C LEU A 241 1.46 -20.73 4.01
N THR A 242 0.67 -20.58 2.95
CA THR A 242 -0.69 -21.12 2.89
C THR A 242 -0.72 -22.60 2.60
N ARG A 243 0.36 -23.14 1.99
CA ARG A 243 0.40 -24.46 1.35
C ARG A 243 -0.72 -24.64 0.32
N TYR A 244 -1.24 -23.54 -0.24
CA TYR A 244 -2.40 -23.54 -1.14
C TYR A 244 -2.27 -22.46 -2.24
N PRO A 245 -1.46 -22.71 -3.29
CA PRO A 245 -1.21 -21.76 -4.38
C PRO A 245 -2.48 -21.28 -5.10
N GLU A 246 -3.50 -22.15 -5.21
CA GLU A 246 -4.76 -21.84 -5.89
C GLU A 246 -5.53 -20.70 -5.19
N GLY A 247 -5.39 -20.53 -3.87
CA GLY A 247 -6.04 -19.44 -3.14
C GLY A 247 -5.60 -18.08 -3.66
N LEU A 248 -4.28 -17.87 -3.80
CA LEU A 248 -3.75 -16.63 -4.35
C LEU A 248 -4.03 -16.49 -5.85
N ALA A 249 -3.95 -17.58 -6.62
CA ALA A 249 -4.25 -17.55 -8.05
C ALA A 249 -5.70 -17.10 -8.33
N SER A 250 -6.68 -17.72 -7.66
CA SER A 250 -8.10 -17.35 -7.76
C SER A 250 -8.35 -15.91 -7.30
N ALA A 251 -7.70 -15.48 -6.22
CA ALA A 251 -7.80 -14.10 -5.74
C ALA A 251 -7.32 -13.09 -6.78
N LEU A 252 -6.16 -13.32 -7.39
CA LEU A 252 -5.59 -12.46 -8.43
C LEU A 252 -6.48 -12.37 -9.67
N GLU A 253 -7.10 -13.48 -10.09
CA GLU A 253 -8.08 -13.47 -11.18
C GLU A 253 -9.31 -12.63 -10.87
N LYS A 254 -9.86 -12.76 -9.65
CA LYS A 254 -11.01 -11.96 -9.21
C LYS A 254 -10.68 -10.47 -9.15
N ILE A 255 -9.49 -10.11 -8.65
CA ILE A 255 -9.03 -8.72 -8.61
C ILE A 255 -8.84 -8.19 -10.04
N ALA A 256 -8.27 -8.99 -10.95
CA ALA A 256 -8.05 -8.59 -12.33
C ALA A 256 -9.34 -8.43 -13.15
N GLY A 257 -10.35 -9.25 -12.85
CA GLY A 257 -11.66 -9.23 -13.50
C GLY A 257 -12.65 -8.22 -12.93
N ASP A 258 -12.27 -7.46 -11.88
CA ASP A 258 -13.17 -6.53 -11.22
C ASP A 258 -13.50 -5.31 -12.10
N PRO A 259 -14.79 -5.01 -12.35
CA PRO A 259 -15.19 -3.79 -13.06
C PRO A 259 -15.13 -2.51 -12.20
N ALA A 260 -14.80 -2.59 -10.92
CA ALA A 260 -14.72 -1.46 -10.00
C ALA A 260 -13.80 -0.34 -10.52
N PRO A 261 -14.11 0.94 -10.23
CA PRO A 261 -13.26 2.06 -10.61
C PRO A 261 -11.88 1.96 -9.96
N GLN A 262 -10.92 2.74 -10.47
CA GLN A 262 -9.59 2.88 -9.85
C GLN A 262 -9.72 3.24 -8.37
N LEU A 263 -8.78 2.80 -7.53
CA LEU A 263 -8.81 3.12 -6.10
C LEU A 263 -8.89 4.63 -5.93
N THR A 264 -9.94 5.08 -5.27
CA THR A 264 -10.24 6.51 -5.09
C THR A 264 -9.26 7.18 -4.14
N THR A 265 -8.68 6.41 -3.23
CA THR A 265 -7.69 6.87 -2.24
C THR A 265 -6.24 6.70 -2.70
N ALA A 266 -6.00 6.02 -3.82
CA ALA A 266 -4.65 5.84 -4.34
C ALA A 266 -4.14 7.13 -4.99
N ASN A 267 -2.89 7.47 -4.70
CA ASN A 267 -2.16 8.51 -5.40
C ASN A 267 -0.88 7.90 -6.01
N ASP A 268 -0.19 8.63 -6.88
CA ASP A 268 1.03 8.14 -7.55
C ASP A 268 2.12 7.70 -6.55
N ALA A 269 2.10 8.22 -5.32
CA ALA A 269 3.04 7.87 -4.26
C ALA A 269 2.69 6.58 -3.50
N THR A 270 1.42 6.20 -3.44
CA THR A 270 0.97 4.97 -2.76
C THR A 270 0.72 3.82 -3.73
N ALA A 271 0.58 4.09 -5.03
CA ALA A 271 0.41 3.08 -6.08
C ALA A 271 1.36 1.87 -5.98
N PRO A 272 2.67 2.08 -5.76
CA PRO A 272 3.66 1.01 -5.60
C PRO A 272 3.39 -0.04 -4.52
N MET A 273 2.58 0.28 -3.51
CA MET A 273 2.42 -0.57 -2.33
C MET A 273 1.33 -1.61 -2.48
N TYR A 274 0.41 -1.37 -3.41
CA TYR A 274 -0.80 -2.15 -3.59
C TYR A 274 -0.51 -3.44 -4.35
N ILE A 275 -1.15 -4.56 -3.98
CA ILE A 275 -0.96 -5.87 -4.64
C ILE A 275 -1.25 -5.83 -6.15
N VAL A 276 -2.14 -4.92 -6.57
CA VAL A 276 -2.43 -4.61 -7.98
C VAL A 276 -2.39 -3.11 -8.20
N ASN A 277 -1.81 -2.69 -9.33
CA ASN A 277 -1.70 -1.29 -9.72
C ASN A 277 -3.08 -0.60 -9.71
N PRO A 278 -3.27 0.44 -8.87
CA PRO A 278 -4.56 1.10 -8.70
C PRO A 278 -5.01 1.93 -9.92
N PHE A 279 -4.09 2.29 -10.83
CA PHE A 279 -4.34 3.20 -11.96
C PHE A 279 -4.55 2.50 -13.30
N LYS A 280 -4.86 1.20 -13.30
CA LYS A 280 -5.06 0.42 -14.53
C LYS A 280 -6.13 1.09 -15.41
N LYS A 281 -5.77 1.48 -16.65
CA LYS A 281 -6.70 2.01 -17.66
C LYS A 281 -7.32 0.84 -18.45
N ARG A 282 -8.64 0.87 -18.61
CA ARG A 282 -9.42 -0.16 -19.31
C ARG A 282 -9.13 -0.14 -20.83
N GLY A 283 -8.88 -1.32 -21.43
CA GLY A 283 -9.09 -1.55 -22.87
C GLY A 283 -8.04 -1.05 -23.89
N LYS A 284 -6.82 -0.69 -23.50
CA LYS A 284 -5.71 -0.50 -24.46
C LYS A 284 -4.76 -1.68 -24.38
N MET A 285 -4.25 -2.12 -25.54
CA MET A 285 -3.18 -3.11 -25.64
C MET A 285 -2.07 -2.81 -24.62
N ASP A 286 -1.52 -3.86 -24.03
CA ASP A 286 -0.61 -3.88 -22.88
C ASP A 286 0.79 -3.31 -23.21
N LEU A 287 0.84 -2.12 -23.80
CA LEU A 287 2.02 -1.27 -23.88
C LEU A 287 2.47 -0.82 -22.47
N SER A 288 1.62 -1.02 -21.46
CA SER A 288 1.93 -0.92 -20.03
C SER A 288 2.72 -2.10 -19.47
N ALA A 289 2.82 -3.26 -20.13
CA ALA A 289 3.58 -4.40 -19.57
C ALA A 289 5.07 -4.07 -19.35
N TRP A 290 5.58 -3.07 -20.08
CA TRP A 290 6.96 -2.61 -19.99
C TRP A 290 7.14 -1.56 -18.88
N THR A 291 6.08 -0.81 -18.54
CA THR A 291 6.08 0.24 -17.50
C THR A 291 5.31 -0.13 -16.22
N SER A 292 4.68 -1.31 -16.18
CA SER A 292 3.97 -1.82 -15.01
C SER A 292 4.97 -2.26 -13.95
N THR A 293 4.83 -1.67 -12.77
CA THR A 293 5.61 -2.01 -11.57
C THR A 293 5.33 -3.44 -11.09
N HIS A 294 4.17 -4.02 -11.45
CA HIS A 294 3.80 -5.39 -11.13
C HIS A 294 3.91 -6.30 -12.36
N PRO A 295 4.33 -7.57 -12.17
CA PRO A 295 4.33 -8.53 -13.25
C PRO A 295 2.91 -8.82 -13.74
N PRO A 296 2.74 -9.24 -15.01
CA PRO A 296 1.41 -9.52 -15.55
C PRO A 296 0.66 -10.54 -14.69
N ILE A 297 -0.57 -10.20 -14.28
CA ILE A 297 -1.37 -11.07 -13.40
C ILE A 297 -1.57 -12.46 -14.00
N ALA A 298 -1.84 -12.53 -15.31
CA ALA A 298 -1.99 -13.81 -16.02
C ALA A 298 -0.73 -14.68 -15.94
N GLU A 299 0.45 -14.10 -15.84
CA GLU A 299 1.69 -14.85 -15.66
C GLU A 299 1.81 -15.39 -14.23
N ARG A 300 1.57 -14.55 -13.20
CA ARG A 300 1.55 -14.97 -11.79
C ARG A 300 0.57 -16.12 -11.56
N VAL A 301 -0.64 -16.00 -12.10
CA VAL A 301 -1.69 -17.04 -12.02
C VAL A 301 -1.22 -18.35 -12.66
N ARG A 302 -0.63 -18.28 -13.87
CA ARG A 302 -0.09 -19.48 -14.55
C ARG A 302 1.01 -20.17 -13.74
N ILE A 303 1.88 -19.40 -13.08
CA ILE A 303 2.95 -19.95 -12.24
C ILE A 303 2.35 -20.66 -11.03
N LEU A 304 1.46 -20.00 -10.27
CA LEU A 304 0.84 -20.56 -9.09
C LEU A 304 0.04 -21.83 -9.39
N ARG A 305 -0.75 -21.84 -10.47
CA ARG A 305 -1.54 -23.01 -10.88
C ARG A 305 -0.69 -24.19 -11.37
N ARG A 306 0.55 -23.94 -11.76
CA ARG A 306 1.48 -25.00 -12.16
C ARG A 306 2.11 -25.71 -10.96
N MET A 307 1.94 -25.19 -9.73
CA MET A 307 2.42 -25.81 -8.51
C MET A 307 1.50 -26.95 -8.03
N SER A 308 1.47 -28.05 -8.78
CA SER A 308 0.61 -29.22 -8.48
C SER A 308 1.26 -30.27 -7.58
N GLN A 309 2.58 -30.24 -7.43
CA GLN A 309 3.35 -31.28 -6.71
C GLN A 309 3.77 -30.88 -5.30
N GLY A 310 3.71 -29.60 -4.97
CA GLY A 310 4.16 -29.07 -3.68
C GLY A 310 4.11 -27.55 -3.62
N ALA A 311 4.26 -27.02 -2.41
CA ALA A 311 4.27 -25.59 -2.10
C ALA A 311 5.65 -25.07 -1.70
N SER A 312 6.73 -25.82 -1.96
CA SER A 312 8.08 -25.37 -1.59
C SER A 312 8.57 -24.25 -2.51
N TYR A 313 9.61 -23.53 -2.07
CA TYR A 313 10.29 -22.55 -2.92
C TYR A 313 10.91 -23.18 -4.18
N LYS A 314 11.28 -24.46 -4.11
CA LYS A 314 11.79 -25.23 -5.25
C LYS A 314 10.68 -25.48 -6.27
N ASP A 315 9.49 -25.87 -5.81
CA ASP A 315 8.32 -26.10 -6.67
C ASP A 315 7.91 -24.80 -7.40
N TYR A 316 7.89 -23.68 -6.66
CA TYR A 316 7.63 -22.37 -7.26
C TYR A 316 8.70 -22.00 -8.30
N ALA A 317 9.98 -22.21 -7.99
CA ALA A 317 11.09 -21.91 -8.92
C ALA A 317 11.01 -22.73 -10.22
N GLN A 318 10.62 -24.00 -10.13
CA GLN A 318 10.39 -24.87 -11.29
C GLN A 318 9.19 -24.39 -12.10
N ALA A 319 8.06 -24.12 -11.44
CA ALA A 319 6.87 -23.58 -12.08
C ALA A 319 7.17 -22.24 -12.79
N PHE A 320 7.90 -21.34 -12.13
CA PHE A 320 8.34 -20.06 -12.68
C PHE A 320 9.14 -20.25 -13.96
N THR A 321 10.23 -21.02 -13.89
CA THR A 321 11.14 -21.23 -15.02
C THR A 321 10.40 -21.84 -16.21
N ALA A 322 9.48 -22.76 -15.94
CA ALA A 322 8.73 -23.43 -16.97
C ALA A 322 7.67 -22.53 -17.64
N VAL A 323 7.18 -21.48 -16.98
CA VAL A 323 6.22 -20.51 -17.55
C VAL A 323 6.94 -19.34 -18.23
N THR A 324 7.95 -18.78 -17.59
CA THR A 324 8.59 -17.52 -18.01
C THR A 324 9.83 -17.73 -18.88
N HIS A 325 10.38 -18.96 -18.91
CA HIS A 325 11.65 -19.29 -19.56
C HIS A 325 12.81 -18.38 -19.11
N SER A 326 12.67 -17.75 -17.94
CA SER A 326 13.59 -16.76 -17.40
C SER A 326 14.30 -17.31 -16.17
N ARG A 327 15.38 -16.64 -15.76
CA ARG A 327 16.11 -17.00 -14.53
C ARG A 327 15.19 -16.85 -13.32
N ASN A 328 15.06 -17.92 -12.55
CA ASN A 328 14.23 -17.97 -11.35
C ASN A 328 14.65 -16.89 -10.31
N PRO A 329 13.68 -16.17 -9.72
CA PRO A 329 13.94 -15.10 -8.74
C PRO A 329 14.35 -15.60 -7.35
N VAL A 330 14.02 -16.84 -6.98
CA VAL A 330 14.26 -17.44 -5.66
C VAL A 330 15.77 -17.62 -5.39
N PRO A 331 16.31 -17.13 -4.26
CA PRO A 331 17.71 -17.30 -3.91
C PRO A 331 18.12 -18.77 -3.78
N GLY A 332 19.35 -19.12 -4.18
CA GLY A 332 19.86 -20.49 -4.12
C GLY A 332 19.79 -21.10 -2.72
N ALA A 333 20.08 -20.32 -1.68
CA ALA A 333 19.98 -20.75 -0.28
C ALA A 333 18.55 -21.11 0.18
N ALA A 334 17.52 -20.71 -0.57
CA ALA A 334 16.12 -21.06 -0.28
C ALA A 334 15.63 -22.27 -1.10
N LEU A 335 16.41 -22.78 -2.04
CA LEU A 335 16.09 -23.95 -2.88
C LEU A 335 16.51 -25.26 -2.18
N THR A 336 16.14 -25.41 -0.90
CA THR A 336 16.37 -26.64 -0.15
C THR A 336 15.44 -27.75 -0.64
N ALA A 337 15.86 -29.01 -0.48
CA ALA A 337 15.04 -30.18 -0.79
C ALA A 337 14.00 -30.46 0.31
N GLU A 338 13.26 -29.43 0.74
CA GLU A 338 12.19 -29.54 1.72
C GLU A 338 10.86 -29.81 0.98
N ALA A 339 10.21 -30.93 1.31
CA ALA A 339 8.89 -31.24 0.79
C ALA A 339 7.82 -30.49 1.60
N VAL A 340 7.09 -29.58 0.94
CA VAL A 340 5.97 -28.86 1.55
C VAL A 340 4.68 -29.34 0.89
N PRO A 341 3.88 -30.19 1.55
CA PRO A 341 2.68 -30.77 0.95
C PRO A 341 1.60 -29.71 0.77
N LEU A 342 0.81 -29.87 -0.30
CA LEU A 342 -0.35 -29.02 -0.55
C LEU A 342 -1.47 -29.32 0.45
N ARG A 343 -2.13 -28.26 0.91
CA ARG A 343 -3.35 -28.34 1.71
C ARG A 343 -4.57 -28.40 0.78
N SER A 344 -5.68 -29.00 1.22
CA SER A 344 -6.95 -28.93 0.50
C SER A 344 -7.66 -27.59 0.71
N ALA A 345 -8.58 -27.23 -0.20
CA ALA A 345 -9.50 -26.12 0.03
C ALA A 345 -10.23 -26.31 1.37
N GLN A 346 -10.46 -25.22 2.10
CA GLN A 346 -11.34 -25.28 3.27
C GLN A 346 -12.79 -25.39 2.80
N ALA A 347 -13.57 -26.22 3.50
CA ALA A 347 -14.99 -26.42 3.23
C ALA A 347 -15.82 -25.20 3.69
N GLU A 348 -15.60 -24.05 3.07
CA GLU A 348 -16.52 -22.91 3.11
C GLU A 348 -16.96 -22.62 1.68
N GLY A 349 -18.27 -22.72 1.46
CA GLY A 349 -18.89 -22.81 0.15
C GLY A 349 -18.36 -21.79 -0.85
N THR A 350 -17.80 -22.32 -1.93
CA THR A 350 -17.45 -21.62 -3.18
C THR A 350 -18.70 -21.13 -3.92
N GLN A 351 -19.70 -20.57 -3.22
CA GLN A 351 -20.83 -19.95 -3.87
C GLN A 351 -20.42 -18.51 -4.22
N PRO A 352 -20.36 -18.14 -5.51
CA PRO A 352 -20.17 -16.74 -5.88
C PRO A 352 -21.29 -15.93 -5.25
N GLN A 353 -20.95 -15.09 -4.26
CA GLN A 353 -21.93 -14.19 -3.67
C GLN A 353 -22.48 -13.29 -4.78
N LYS A 354 -23.81 -13.28 -4.96
CA LYS A 354 -24.47 -12.41 -5.94
C LYS A 354 -24.08 -10.94 -5.67
N LEU A 355 -23.79 -10.16 -6.72
CA LEU A 355 -23.38 -8.74 -6.63
C LEU A 355 -24.16 -7.90 -5.58
N PRO A 356 -25.50 -8.00 -5.46
CA PRO A 356 -26.25 -7.23 -4.46
C PRO A 356 -25.87 -7.57 -3.02
N ALA A 357 -25.60 -8.86 -2.73
CA ALA A 357 -25.18 -9.30 -1.41
C ALA A 357 -23.79 -8.76 -1.04
N GLN A 358 -22.88 -8.66 -2.03
CA GLN A 358 -21.54 -8.11 -1.83
C GLN A 358 -21.57 -6.62 -1.48
N VAL A 359 -22.39 -5.82 -2.17
CA VAL A 359 -22.54 -4.38 -1.87
C VAL A 359 -23.09 -4.16 -0.46
N HIS A 360 -24.07 -4.98 -0.03
CA HIS A 360 -24.58 -4.93 1.33
C HIS A 360 -23.53 -5.32 2.37
N GLN A 361 -22.72 -6.35 2.10
CA GLN A 361 -21.64 -6.78 2.97
C GLN A 361 -20.55 -5.72 3.12
N ILE A 362 -20.13 -5.07 2.03
CA ILE A 362 -19.20 -3.93 2.06
C ILE A 362 -19.76 -2.80 2.93
N GLY A 363 -21.03 -2.42 2.71
CA GLY A 363 -21.69 -1.38 3.49
C GLY A 363 -21.77 -1.72 4.99
N ASP A 364 -21.95 -2.99 5.33
CA ASP A 364 -22.04 -3.44 6.73
C ASP A 364 -20.67 -3.52 7.41
N ILE A 365 -19.64 -3.98 6.70
CA ILE A 365 -18.24 -3.89 7.16
C ILE A 365 -17.92 -2.43 7.47
N MET A 366 -18.21 -1.51 6.55
CA MET A 366 -17.83 -0.12 6.71
C MET A 366 -18.60 0.60 7.81
N ARG A 367 -19.89 0.30 7.98
CA ARG A 367 -20.66 0.77 9.14
C ARG A 367 -20.04 0.29 10.44
N LYS A 368 -19.64 -0.98 10.53
CA LYS A 368 -19.01 -1.53 11.72
C LYS A 368 -17.65 -0.88 12.02
N VAL A 369 -16.83 -0.67 10.99
CA VAL A 369 -15.56 0.09 11.09
C VAL A 369 -15.81 1.54 11.55
N ASN A 370 -16.95 2.12 11.17
CA ASN A 370 -17.36 3.46 11.61
C ASN A 370 -18.09 3.47 12.97
N GLY A 371 -18.11 2.36 13.71
CA GLY A 371 -18.68 2.30 15.06
C GLY A 371 -20.19 2.09 15.13
N PHE A 372 -20.85 1.66 14.04
CA PHE A 372 -22.27 1.32 14.09
C PHE A 372 -22.52 0.06 14.92
N VAL A 373 -23.59 0.09 15.71
CA VAL A 373 -24.07 -1.06 16.47
C VAL A 373 -25.12 -1.82 15.65
N PHE A 374 -24.95 -3.13 15.53
CA PHE A 374 -25.87 -4.01 14.84
C PHE A 374 -26.70 -4.78 15.85
N LEU A 375 -28.00 -4.48 15.92
CA LEU A 375 -28.94 -5.17 16.79
C LEU A 375 -29.81 -6.11 15.95
N THR A 376 -30.00 -7.34 16.41
CA THR A 376 -30.96 -8.25 15.77
C THR A 376 -32.20 -8.32 16.65
N CYS A 377 -33.33 -7.84 16.13
CA CYS A 377 -34.60 -7.96 16.83
C CYS A 377 -35.10 -9.41 16.76
N ALA A 378 -35.86 -9.84 17.77
CA ALA A 378 -36.51 -11.16 17.79
C ALA A 378 -37.47 -11.40 16.60
N CYS A 379 -37.92 -10.35 15.90
CA CYS A 379 -38.68 -10.49 14.64
C CYS A 379 -37.81 -10.74 13.40
N GLY A 380 -36.50 -10.93 13.58
CA GLY A 380 -35.51 -11.17 12.52
C GLY A 380 -34.98 -9.90 11.83
N LEU A 381 -35.50 -8.70 12.18
CA LEU A 381 -35.00 -7.45 11.60
C LEU A 381 -33.63 -7.07 12.19
N LYS A 382 -32.64 -6.88 11.33
CA LYS A 382 -31.34 -6.30 11.68
C LYS A 382 -31.43 -4.78 11.64
N ILE A 383 -31.21 -4.13 12.78
CA ILE A 383 -31.24 -2.69 12.96
C ILE A 383 -29.80 -2.19 13.06
N LYS A 384 -29.49 -1.13 12.32
CA LYS A 384 -28.17 -0.52 12.25
C LYS A 384 -28.24 0.84 12.92
N VAL A 385 -27.52 1.01 14.02
CA VAL A 385 -27.62 2.19 14.88
C VAL A 385 -26.32 2.98 14.74
N PRO A 386 -26.39 4.26 14.34
CA PRO A 386 -25.20 5.09 14.19
C PRO A 386 -24.61 5.46 15.57
N PRO A 387 -23.29 5.71 15.65
CA PRO A 387 -22.64 6.03 16.92
C PRO A 387 -23.13 7.34 17.55
N GLU A 388 -23.61 8.29 16.74
CA GLU A 388 -24.26 9.54 17.21
C GLU A 388 -25.64 9.35 17.84
N PHE A 389 -26.21 8.14 17.84
CA PHE A 389 -27.53 7.88 18.42
C PHE A 389 -27.48 7.90 19.97
N ARG A 390 -28.18 8.86 20.58
CA ARG A 390 -28.06 9.16 22.02
C ARG A 390 -29.06 8.45 22.93
N ALA A 391 -30.13 7.86 22.39
CA ALA A 391 -31.14 7.21 23.23
C ALA A 391 -30.62 5.85 23.72
N PRO A 392 -30.93 5.42 24.97
CA PRO A 392 -30.45 4.16 25.54
C PRO A 392 -31.15 2.94 24.93
N THR A 393 -32.22 3.14 24.17
CA THR A 393 -33.01 2.08 23.56
C THR A 393 -33.41 2.44 22.13
N VAL A 394 -33.60 1.43 21.30
CA VAL A 394 -34.05 1.56 19.91
C VAL A 394 -35.33 0.76 19.73
N GLN A 395 -36.36 1.40 19.21
CA GLN A 395 -37.62 0.73 18.90
C GLN A 395 -37.55 0.07 17.52
N CYS A 396 -37.91 -1.21 17.43
CA CYS A 396 -37.95 -1.92 16.16
C CYS A 396 -39.10 -1.39 15.28
N PRO A 397 -38.85 -0.95 14.03
CA PRO A 397 -39.90 -0.42 13.17
C PRO A 397 -40.90 -1.50 12.71
N ARG A 398 -40.51 -2.79 12.74
CA ARG A 398 -41.37 -3.90 12.29
C ARG A 398 -42.32 -4.42 13.37
N CYS A 399 -41.82 -4.64 14.58
CA CYS A 399 -42.60 -5.25 15.67
C CYS A 399 -42.77 -4.35 16.90
N ARG A 400 -42.29 -3.09 16.84
CA ARG A 400 -42.36 -2.08 17.90
C ARG A 400 -41.73 -2.47 19.25
N ARG A 401 -41.01 -3.59 19.32
CA ARG A 401 -40.24 -3.99 20.52
C ARG A 401 -39.06 -3.04 20.75
N THR A 402 -38.85 -2.69 22.01
CA THR A 402 -37.73 -1.87 22.48
C THR A 402 -36.51 -2.75 22.71
N LEU A 403 -35.38 -2.40 22.09
CA LEU A 403 -34.10 -3.10 22.22
C LEU A 403 -33.13 -2.21 23.00
N PRO A 404 -32.49 -2.71 24.07
CA PRO A 404 -31.47 -1.96 24.77
C PRO A 404 -30.21 -1.83 23.90
N LEU A 405 -29.66 -0.62 23.84
CA LEU A 405 -28.31 -0.42 23.35
C LEU A 405 -27.36 -0.72 24.51
N GLN A 406 -26.77 -1.91 24.52
CA GLN A 406 -25.69 -2.19 25.46
C GLN A 406 -24.57 -1.17 25.22
N ALA A 407 -24.25 -0.38 26.24
CA ALA A 407 -23.12 0.54 26.19
C ALA A 407 -21.86 -0.25 25.82
N PRO A 408 -21.01 0.24 24.89
CA PRO A 408 -19.70 -0.37 24.72
C PRO A 408 -19.01 -0.33 26.08
N SER A 409 -18.51 -1.48 26.53
CA SER A 409 -17.59 -1.57 27.65
C SER A 409 -16.49 -0.53 27.42
N ARG A 410 -16.41 0.49 28.28
CA ARG A 410 -15.34 1.50 28.24
C ARG A 410 -14.02 0.75 28.32
N GLN A 411 -13.36 0.58 27.17
CA GLN A 411 -11.98 0.12 27.13
C GLN A 411 -11.16 1.15 27.91
N GLN A 412 -10.57 0.68 29.00
CA GLN A 412 -9.46 1.35 29.65
C GLN A 412 -8.36 1.51 28.60
N THR A 413 -8.08 2.74 28.20
CA THR A 413 -6.79 3.12 27.64
C THR A 413 -5.71 2.58 28.59
N PRO A 414 -4.75 1.75 28.13
CA PRO A 414 -3.57 1.52 28.93
C PRO A 414 -2.82 2.87 29.03
N ALA A 415 -2.70 3.38 30.24
CA ALA A 415 -1.74 4.42 30.56
C ALA A 415 -0.33 3.82 30.49
N GLY A 416 0.62 4.52 29.87
CA GLY A 416 2.05 4.20 29.86
C GLY A 416 2.62 3.99 28.47
#